data_AF-A0A1C6AKY9-F1
#
_entry.id   AF-A0A1C6AKY9-F1
#
_cell.length_a   1.000
_cell.length_b   1.000
_cell.length_c   1.000
_cell.angle_alpha   90.00
_cell.angle_beta   90.00
_cell.angle_gamma   90.00
#
_symmetry.space_group_name_H-M   'P 1'
#
loop_
_entity.id
_entity.type
_entity.pdbx_description
1 polymer ?
#
loop_
_entity_poly.entity_id
_entity_poly.type
_entity_poly.pdbx_seq_one_letter_code
_entity_poly.pdbx_strand_id
1 'polypeptide(L)'
;MAEYLSPGVYVEEFDSGSKPMEGVGTSTAGFIGLAERGPIEGLPQLVTNFSDFKRKYGGYLSENEFGEYRFLAYAVEHFFINGGARCFIARVAPEDAKCAEAVVPTEKDAVLTLTAKNPGMWGNNIRAVISPASKAKTQVLEIVQNASGKKYVVKNGGGFNPGDIVRFSDGENVSYNRVVKNQDNILEFEKEFEEDVVDKNMVPKKLISTCEFTLEVRYEDQTEVYENVSFNIEAPNYIEKKTAKSDLITASCAGTGKEIKAPFDELSAEGDAVVSISFAGGSNGSVSSISASDFIGYDNGASRRSGIQAFLDNDVVSIMAVPGVTDPNVQLTLVAHCENLGSRFAVLDMPRDARKVDDMIAHREMFDSSYAALYHPWLQVFDPLDKKNFAIPPSGSIMGIYARSDNSRGVHKAPANEVVRACVGLDCQFNKGEQDILNPKGINLIRAFPGMGIRVWGARTVSSDPSWKYINVRRLFIFIEESIKANTNWAVFEPNDEVLWVRVKRTIDVFLTGMWRGGSLAGSVPSEAFFVNIGRDTMSQDDIDNGRLVCVIGVAPVKPAEFVIFRISQKTSDSGAAAE
;
A
#
# COMPACT_ATOMS: atom_id res chain seq x y z
N MET A 1 39.99 3.28 33.92
CA MET A 1 39.16 2.99 35.12
C MET A 1 39.20 4.26 35.94
N ALA A 2 38.04 4.89 36.23
CA ALA A 2 38.03 6.14 36.96
C ALA A 2 38.60 5.93 38.38
N GLU A 3 39.50 6.81 38.80
CA GLU A 3 40.16 6.72 40.11
C GLU A 3 39.38 7.60 41.10
N TYR A 4 38.62 6.97 42.01
CA TYR A 4 37.84 7.70 43.02
C TYR A 4 38.71 7.99 44.24
N LEU A 5 39.03 9.26 44.45
CA LEU A 5 39.98 9.72 45.48
C LEU A 5 39.31 10.14 46.80
N SER A 6 38.02 9.84 47.02
CA SER A 6 37.31 10.21 48.25
C SER A 6 36.19 9.23 48.60
N PRO A 7 35.79 9.10 49.89
CA PRO A 7 34.62 8.32 50.26
C PRO A 7 33.32 9.07 49.92
N GLY A 8 32.41 8.46 49.16
CA GLY A 8 31.12 9.05 48.77
C GLY A 8 30.22 8.06 48.01
N VAL A 9 28.97 8.46 47.76
CA VAL A 9 28.08 7.75 46.82
C VAL A 9 28.30 8.36 45.44
N TYR A 10 28.80 7.56 44.50
CA TYR A 10 29.00 7.95 43.12
C TYR A 10 27.90 7.34 42.26
N VAL A 11 27.30 8.15 41.40
CA VAL A 11 26.33 7.71 40.39
C VAL A 11 26.99 7.93 39.04
N GLU A 12 27.24 6.85 38.31
CA GLU A 12 27.72 6.89 36.93
C GLU A 12 26.58 6.51 35.99
N GLU A 13 26.34 7.34 34.98
CA GLU A 13 25.58 6.92 33.81
C GLU A 13 26.50 6.07 32.94
N PHE A 14 26.30 4.75 32.99
CA PHE A 14 26.80 3.86 31.96
C PHE A 14 25.70 3.70 30.91
N ASP A 15 26.06 3.79 29.64
CA ASP A 15 25.12 3.53 28.56
C ASP A 15 24.62 2.09 28.70
N SER A 16 23.34 1.92 29.03
CA SER A 16 22.76 0.58 29.20
C SER A 16 22.99 -0.17 27.89
N GLY A 17 23.56 -1.37 27.97
CA GLY A 17 24.05 -2.10 26.80
C GLY A 17 23.10 -2.08 25.59
N SER A 18 23.67 -2.17 24.39
CA SER A 18 22.98 -2.12 23.11
C SER A 18 21.58 -2.75 23.16
N LYS A 19 20.55 -1.96 22.82
CA LYS A 19 19.17 -2.44 22.69
C LYS A 19 19.17 -3.74 21.88
N PRO A 20 18.57 -4.84 22.39
CA PRO A 20 18.49 -6.08 21.65
C PRO A 20 17.87 -5.83 20.27
N MET A 21 18.47 -6.40 19.22
CA MET A 21 17.93 -6.27 17.86
C MET A 21 16.52 -6.88 17.80
N GLU A 22 15.59 -6.15 17.21
CA GLU A 22 14.25 -6.65 16.91
C GLU A 22 14.23 -7.17 15.47
N GLY A 23 13.65 -8.35 15.27
CA GLY A 23 13.49 -8.92 13.93
C GLY A 23 12.49 -8.13 13.09
N VAL A 24 12.78 -7.94 11.81
CA VAL A 24 11.84 -7.29 10.89
C VAL A 24 10.61 -8.18 10.60
N GLY A 25 9.51 -7.57 10.17
CA GLY A 25 8.31 -8.31 9.78
C GLY A 25 8.52 -9.08 8.47
N THR A 26 8.17 -10.37 8.46
CA THR A 26 8.31 -11.28 7.29
C THR A 26 6.99 -11.57 6.57
N SER A 27 5.89 -10.96 7.03
CA SER A 27 4.51 -11.28 6.66
C SER A 27 3.76 -10.13 5.96
N THR A 28 4.43 -9.02 5.66
CA THR A 28 3.80 -7.91 4.92
C THR A 28 3.70 -8.28 3.44
N ALA A 29 2.47 -8.40 2.93
CA ALA A 29 2.22 -8.77 1.55
C ALA A 29 2.18 -7.57 0.60
N GLY A 30 2.58 -7.78 -0.65
CA GLY A 30 2.31 -6.90 -1.78
C GLY A 30 1.47 -7.62 -2.82
N PHE A 31 0.34 -7.03 -3.23
CA PHE A 31 -0.50 -7.57 -4.29
C PHE A 31 -0.64 -6.58 -5.44
N ILE A 32 -0.57 -7.12 -6.66
CA ILE A 32 -0.82 -6.40 -7.90
C ILE A 32 -2.02 -7.05 -8.58
N GLY A 33 -3.00 -6.26 -9.04
CA GLY A 33 -4.13 -6.80 -9.79
C GLY A 33 -5.23 -5.79 -10.07
N LEU A 34 -6.29 -6.24 -10.74
CA LEU A 34 -7.43 -5.38 -11.06
C LEU A 34 -8.36 -5.17 -9.87
N ALA A 35 -8.91 -3.96 -9.76
CA ALA A 35 -9.94 -3.59 -8.81
C ALA A 35 -10.91 -2.56 -9.40
N GLU A 36 -12.09 -2.39 -8.78
CA GLU A 36 -13.15 -1.49 -9.25
C GLU A 36 -12.74 -0.01 -9.23
N ARG A 37 -11.93 0.36 -8.22
CA ARG A 37 -11.46 1.74 -8.02
C ARG A 37 -10.12 1.78 -7.29
N GLY A 38 -9.58 2.99 -7.10
CA GLY A 38 -8.30 3.24 -6.44
C GLY A 38 -7.19 3.68 -7.40
N PRO A 39 -6.05 4.18 -6.89
CA PRO A 39 -4.98 4.73 -7.71
C PRO A 39 -4.27 3.66 -8.52
N ILE A 40 -4.00 3.96 -9.80
CA ILE A 40 -3.28 3.09 -10.75
C ILE A 40 -1.78 3.42 -10.84
N GLU A 41 -1.40 4.58 -10.34
CA GLU A 41 -0.02 5.08 -10.30
C GLU A 41 0.25 5.65 -8.90
N GLY A 42 1.49 5.49 -8.44
CA GLY A 42 1.98 6.01 -7.17
C GLY A 42 2.28 4.92 -6.15
N LEU A 43 2.42 5.34 -4.90
CA LEU A 43 2.77 4.43 -3.82
C LEU A 43 1.64 3.42 -3.57
N PRO A 44 1.96 2.11 -3.47
CA PRO A 44 0.99 1.10 -3.06
C PRO A 44 0.32 1.48 -1.74
N GLN A 45 -1.00 1.30 -1.63
CA GLN A 45 -1.71 1.68 -0.41
C GLN A 45 -1.76 0.54 0.60
N LEU A 46 -1.52 0.87 1.86
CA LEU A 46 -1.66 -0.06 2.97
C LEU A 46 -3.13 -0.46 3.17
N VAL A 47 -3.36 -1.76 3.30
CA VAL A 47 -4.63 -2.39 3.63
C VAL A 47 -4.43 -3.31 4.83
N THR A 48 -5.26 -3.14 5.86
CA THR A 48 -5.11 -3.87 7.15
C THR A 48 -6.18 -4.94 7.39
N ASN A 49 -7.24 -4.96 6.59
CA ASN A 49 -8.27 -5.98 6.58
C ASN A 49 -9.10 -5.90 5.29
N PHE A 50 -9.96 -6.88 5.04
CA PHE A 50 -10.76 -6.92 3.82
C PHE A 50 -11.82 -5.81 3.72
N SER A 51 -12.34 -5.29 4.84
CA SER A 51 -13.25 -4.13 4.80
C SER A 51 -12.53 -2.85 4.37
N ASP A 52 -11.28 -2.66 4.81
CA ASP A 52 -10.40 -1.58 4.36
C ASP A 52 -10.08 -1.71 2.86
N PHE A 53 -9.86 -2.94 2.36
CA PHE A 53 -9.73 -3.20 0.92
C PHE A 53 -10.98 -2.72 0.17
N LYS A 54 -12.18 -3.16 0.59
CA LYS A 54 -13.44 -2.77 -0.07
C LYS A 54 -13.66 -1.27 -0.08
N ARG A 55 -13.33 -0.58 1.01
CA ARG A 55 -13.43 0.88 1.12
C ARG A 55 -12.42 1.64 0.25
N LYS A 56 -11.32 1.02 -0.22
CA LYS A 56 -10.31 1.69 -1.06
C LYS A 56 -10.41 1.29 -2.53
N TYR A 57 -10.69 0.01 -2.76
CA TYR A 57 -10.54 -0.63 -4.07
C TYR A 57 -11.84 -1.23 -4.62
N GLY A 58 -12.90 -1.30 -3.80
CA GLY A 58 -14.17 -1.91 -4.18
C GLY A 58 -14.24 -3.42 -3.91
N GLY A 59 -15.28 -4.05 -4.44
CA GLY A 59 -15.65 -5.44 -4.19
C GLY A 59 -14.99 -6.46 -5.12
N TYR A 60 -15.69 -7.58 -5.31
CA TYR A 60 -15.30 -8.63 -6.23
C TYR A 60 -15.65 -8.24 -7.66
N LEU A 61 -14.75 -8.54 -8.59
CA LEU A 61 -14.95 -8.29 -10.00
C LEU A 61 -15.76 -9.41 -10.67
N SER A 62 -16.66 -9.03 -11.57
CA SER A 62 -17.51 -9.95 -12.35
C SER A 62 -16.69 -10.82 -13.30
N GLU A 63 -17.04 -12.11 -13.39
CA GLU A 63 -16.43 -13.03 -14.38
C GLU A 63 -16.71 -12.57 -15.81
N ASN A 64 -17.91 -12.06 -16.09
CA ASN A 64 -18.32 -11.65 -17.44
C ASN A 64 -17.55 -10.43 -17.95
N GLU A 65 -17.17 -9.52 -17.05
CA GLU A 65 -16.51 -8.27 -17.41
C GLU A 65 -14.99 -8.41 -17.37
N PHE A 66 -14.44 -9.11 -16.36
CA PHE A 66 -13.00 -9.13 -16.08
C PHE A 66 -12.32 -10.49 -16.33
N GLY A 67 -13.09 -11.55 -16.58
CA GLY A 67 -12.58 -12.88 -16.87
C GLY A 67 -11.55 -13.37 -15.84
N GLU A 68 -10.37 -13.74 -16.34
CA GLU A 68 -9.27 -14.30 -15.54
C GLU A 68 -8.49 -13.25 -14.72
N TYR A 69 -8.77 -11.96 -14.88
CA TYR A 69 -8.08 -10.90 -14.14
C TYR A 69 -8.81 -10.47 -12.85
N ARG A 70 -9.92 -11.13 -12.51
CA ARG A 70 -10.84 -10.74 -11.42
C ARG A 70 -10.37 -11.07 -10.00
N PHE A 71 -9.18 -11.66 -9.82
CA PHE A 71 -8.84 -12.42 -8.61
C PHE A 71 -8.21 -11.61 -7.45
N LEU A 72 -7.90 -10.32 -7.63
CA LEU A 72 -7.23 -9.53 -6.59
C LEU A 72 -8.02 -9.50 -5.27
N ALA A 73 -9.33 -9.20 -5.32
CA ALA A 73 -10.18 -9.14 -4.13
C ALA A 73 -10.21 -10.48 -3.38
N TYR A 74 -10.34 -11.59 -4.12
CA TYR A 74 -10.33 -12.95 -3.56
C TYR A 74 -8.99 -13.29 -2.91
N ALA A 75 -7.87 -12.93 -3.56
CA ALA A 75 -6.54 -13.17 -3.01
C ALA A 75 -6.29 -12.39 -1.72
N VAL A 76 -6.71 -11.13 -1.67
CA VAL A 76 -6.58 -10.27 -0.48
C VAL A 76 -7.46 -10.78 0.67
N GLU A 77 -8.71 -11.17 0.39
CA GLU A 77 -9.57 -11.79 1.40
C GLU A 77 -8.95 -13.08 1.96
N HIS A 78 -8.53 -13.98 1.07
CA HIS A 78 -7.94 -15.25 1.46
C HIS A 78 -6.59 -15.09 2.18
N PHE A 79 -5.83 -14.04 1.89
CA PHE A 79 -4.65 -13.66 2.66
C PHE A 79 -5.01 -13.38 4.11
N PHE A 80 -6.00 -12.53 4.36
CA PHE A 80 -6.45 -12.20 5.73
C PHE A 80 -7.06 -13.42 6.45
N ILE A 81 -7.93 -14.19 5.79
CA ILE A 81 -8.53 -15.41 6.36
C ILE A 81 -7.46 -16.43 6.76
N ASN A 82 -6.39 -16.55 5.96
CA ASN A 82 -5.30 -17.48 6.23
C ASN A 82 -4.29 -16.96 7.24
N GLY A 83 -4.43 -15.74 7.79
CA GLY A 83 -3.62 -15.23 8.89
C GLY A 83 -2.63 -14.13 8.50
N GLY A 84 -2.79 -13.54 7.31
CA GLY A 84 -2.18 -12.26 6.96
C GLY A 84 -2.71 -11.12 7.82
N ALA A 85 -1.85 -10.14 8.13
CA ALA A 85 -2.20 -9.01 9.00
C ALA A 85 -2.27 -7.67 8.27
N ARG A 86 -1.41 -7.47 7.26
CA ARG A 86 -1.39 -6.26 6.44
C ARG A 86 -0.82 -6.55 5.06
N CYS A 87 -1.32 -5.84 4.06
CA CYS A 87 -0.82 -5.91 2.69
C CYS A 87 -0.80 -4.52 2.06
N PHE A 88 0.00 -4.36 1.02
CA PHE A 88 0.04 -3.20 0.15
C PHE A 88 -0.51 -3.58 -1.21
N ILE A 89 -1.34 -2.71 -1.78
CA ILE A 89 -2.01 -2.98 -3.07
C ILE A 89 -1.53 -1.96 -4.11
N ALA A 90 -1.08 -2.46 -5.25
CA ALA A 90 -0.96 -1.69 -6.48
C ALA A 90 -2.09 -2.13 -7.43
N ARG A 91 -3.03 -1.22 -7.71
CA ARG A 91 -4.11 -1.51 -8.64
C ARG A 91 -3.59 -1.40 -10.06
N VAL A 92 -4.05 -2.32 -10.89
CA VAL A 92 -3.93 -2.26 -12.35
C VAL A 92 -5.32 -1.98 -12.91
N ALA A 93 -5.39 -1.18 -13.97
CA ALA A 93 -6.61 -0.96 -14.75
C ALA A 93 -6.25 -0.98 -16.24
N PRO A 94 -7.19 -1.34 -17.13
CA PRO A 94 -6.98 -1.21 -18.57
C PRO A 94 -6.63 0.23 -18.97
N GLU A 95 -5.77 0.41 -19.99
CA GLU A 95 -5.35 1.73 -20.47
C GLU A 95 -6.51 2.60 -20.97
N ASP A 96 -7.60 1.98 -21.43
CA ASP A 96 -8.81 2.66 -21.89
C ASP A 96 -9.84 2.95 -20.77
N ALA A 97 -9.51 2.65 -19.52
CA ALA A 97 -10.32 3.03 -18.36
C ALA A 97 -10.38 4.55 -18.20
N LYS A 98 -11.54 5.09 -17.79
CA LYS A 98 -11.78 6.54 -17.70
C LYS A 98 -12.36 6.93 -16.36
N CYS A 99 -11.95 8.10 -15.87
CA CYS A 99 -12.61 8.75 -14.74
C CYS A 99 -13.97 9.27 -15.17
N ALA A 100 -14.94 9.23 -14.27
CA ALA A 100 -16.20 9.94 -14.47
C ALA A 100 -15.97 11.45 -14.25
N GLU A 101 -16.67 12.28 -15.00
CA GLU A 101 -16.56 13.73 -14.91
C GLU A 101 -17.94 14.37 -14.76
N ALA A 102 -17.95 15.54 -14.14
CA ALA A 102 -19.07 16.44 -14.11
C ALA A 102 -18.58 17.87 -14.33
N VAL A 103 -19.22 18.58 -15.25
CA VAL A 103 -18.93 19.98 -15.58
C VAL A 103 -20.08 20.87 -15.14
N VAL A 104 -19.77 21.98 -14.49
CA VAL A 104 -20.76 22.90 -13.89
C VAL A 104 -20.38 24.35 -14.23
N PRO A 105 -21.30 25.14 -14.83
CA PRO A 105 -22.57 24.70 -15.42
C PRO A 105 -22.35 23.81 -16.66
N THR A 106 -23.36 23.06 -17.09
CA THR A 106 -23.26 22.11 -18.22
C THR A 106 -23.18 22.75 -19.61
N GLU A 107 -23.19 24.09 -19.70
CA GLU A 107 -23.15 24.84 -20.96
C GLU A 107 -21.70 25.18 -21.40
N LYS A 108 -21.54 25.95 -22.50
CA LYS A 108 -20.24 26.24 -23.13
C LYS A 108 -19.21 26.97 -22.25
N ASP A 109 -19.61 27.46 -21.08
CA ASP A 109 -18.79 28.21 -20.14
C ASP A 109 -18.69 27.46 -18.79
N ALA A 110 -18.25 26.20 -18.81
CA ALA A 110 -18.04 25.42 -17.59
C ALA A 110 -17.01 26.11 -16.68
N VAL A 111 -17.41 26.43 -15.44
CA VAL A 111 -16.59 27.14 -14.45
C VAL A 111 -15.82 26.13 -13.60
N LEU A 112 -16.49 25.04 -13.21
CA LEU A 112 -15.97 24.00 -12.34
C LEU A 112 -16.10 22.63 -13.02
N THR A 113 -14.97 21.93 -13.15
CA THR A 113 -14.93 20.52 -13.52
C THR A 113 -14.57 19.69 -12.31
N LEU A 114 -15.42 18.71 -11.99
CA LEU A 114 -15.14 17.70 -10.99
C LEU A 114 -14.88 16.37 -11.71
N THR A 115 -13.74 15.76 -11.44
CA THR A 115 -13.35 14.46 -11.99
C THR A 115 -13.26 13.46 -10.85
N ALA A 116 -13.81 12.25 -11.01
CA ALA A 116 -13.62 11.16 -10.06
C ALA A 116 -12.12 10.90 -9.86
N LYS A 117 -11.71 10.60 -8.63
CA LYS A 117 -10.29 10.54 -8.26
C LYS A 117 -9.48 9.57 -9.11
N ASN A 118 -10.09 8.46 -9.51
CA ASN A 118 -9.44 7.38 -10.24
C ASN A 118 -10.40 6.78 -11.28
N PRO A 119 -9.87 6.14 -12.36
CA PRO A 119 -10.68 5.53 -13.40
C PRO A 119 -11.61 4.42 -12.88
N GLY A 120 -12.75 4.26 -13.55
CA GLY A 120 -13.72 3.20 -13.31
C GLY A 120 -15.18 3.68 -13.33
N MET A 121 -16.10 2.73 -13.52
CA MET A 121 -17.55 3.00 -13.52
C MET A 121 -18.07 3.48 -12.16
N TRP A 122 -17.36 3.19 -11.06
CA TRP A 122 -17.71 3.65 -9.71
C TRP A 122 -17.94 5.17 -9.65
N GLY A 123 -17.18 5.94 -10.44
CA GLY A 123 -17.28 7.39 -10.49
C GLY A 123 -18.65 7.89 -10.93
N ASN A 124 -19.39 7.12 -11.74
CA ASN A 124 -20.74 7.48 -12.21
C ASN A 124 -21.77 7.50 -11.07
N ASN A 125 -21.47 6.87 -9.94
CA ASN A 125 -22.31 6.84 -8.75
C ASN A 125 -21.97 7.95 -7.74
N ILE A 126 -20.94 8.77 -8.01
CA ILE A 126 -20.65 9.94 -7.20
C ILE A 126 -21.78 10.97 -7.40
N ARG A 127 -22.21 11.58 -6.29
CA ARG A 127 -23.15 12.70 -6.28
C ARG A 127 -22.48 13.86 -5.54
N ALA A 128 -22.57 15.05 -6.10
CA ALA A 128 -22.13 16.25 -5.41
C ALA A 128 -23.26 17.27 -5.29
N VAL A 129 -23.28 18.01 -4.20
CA VAL A 129 -24.22 19.09 -3.95
C VAL A 129 -23.44 20.34 -3.59
N ILE A 130 -23.76 21.43 -4.27
CA ILE A 130 -23.20 22.75 -3.98
C ILE A 130 -24.31 23.60 -3.38
N SER A 131 -24.00 24.33 -2.31
CA SER A 131 -24.91 25.28 -1.66
C SER A 131 -24.19 26.59 -1.34
N PRO A 132 -24.87 27.75 -1.34
CA PRO A 132 -24.24 29.02 -1.03
C PRO A 132 -23.77 29.06 0.43
N ALA A 133 -22.62 29.66 0.68
CA ALA A 133 -22.04 29.81 2.01
C ALA A 133 -21.41 31.20 2.18
N SER A 134 -21.17 31.59 3.42
CA SER A 134 -20.48 32.83 3.74
C SER A 134 -19.67 32.66 5.00
N LYS A 135 -18.36 32.92 4.92
CA LYS A 135 -17.44 32.80 6.06
C LYS A 135 -17.41 34.04 6.95
N ALA A 136 -17.72 35.23 6.43
CA ALA A 136 -17.65 36.48 7.17
C ALA A 136 -18.72 37.49 6.74
N LYS A 137 -19.18 38.30 7.71
CA LYS A 137 -20.10 39.42 7.48
C LYS A 137 -19.73 40.63 8.32
N THR A 138 -19.97 41.82 7.81
CA THR A 138 -19.62 43.09 8.47
C THR A 138 -20.57 44.21 8.06
N GLN A 139 -20.64 45.25 8.89
CA GLN A 139 -21.36 46.50 8.57
C GLN A 139 -20.35 47.59 8.28
N VAL A 140 -20.68 48.49 7.36
CA VAL A 140 -19.88 49.68 7.07
C VAL A 140 -20.26 50.78 8.07
N LEU A 141 -19.28 51.28 8.82
CA LEU A 141 -19.48 52.33 9.81
C LEU A 141 -19.28 53.72 9.19
N GLU A 142 -18.31 53.86 8.29
CA GLU A 142 -17.96 55.15 7.69
C GLU A 142 -17.34 54.95 6.30
N ILE A 143 -17.53 55.91 5.41
CA ILE A 143 -16.86 55.98 4.11
C ILE A 143 -15.89 57.16 4.16
N VAL A 144 -14.61 56.90 3.91
CA VAL A 144 -13.56 57.90 3.87
C VAL A 144 -13.15 58.13 2.41
N GLN A 145 -13.23 59.37 1.94
CA GLN A 145 -12.85 59.75 0.58
C GLN A 145 -11.40 60.24 0.55
N ASN A 146 -10.55 59.58 -0.24
CA ASN A 146 -9.17 60.02 -0.49
C ASN A 146 -8.92 60.25 -1.99
N ALA A 147 -7.75 60.79 -2.34
CA ALA A 147 -7.33 61.00 -3.73
C ALA A 147 -7.26 59.70 -4.58
N SER A 148 -7.30 58.53 -3.95
CA SER A 148 -7.26 57.20 -4.57
C SER A 148 -8.63 56.49 -4.65
N GLY A 149 -9.73 57.15 -4.29
CA GLY A 149 -11.10 56.57 -4.28
C GLY A 149 -11.71 56.44 -2.87
N LYS A 150 -12.94 55.89 -2.81
CA LYS A 150 -13.64 55.60 -1.55
C LYS A 150 -13.03 54.42 -0.79
N LYS A 151 -12.84 54.60 0.52
CA LYS A 151 -12.46 53.54 1.47
C LYS A 151 -13.59 53.32 2.48
N TYR A 152 -13.80 52.08 2.87
CA TYR A 152 -14.95 51.68 3.69
C TYR A 152 -14.44 51.18 5.04
N VAL A 153 -14.66 51.96 6.10
CA VAL A 153 -14.34 51.58 7.48
C VAL A 153 -15.43 50.63 7.97
N VAL A 154 -15.07 49.39 8.24
CA VAL A 154 -16.00 48.35 8.67
C VAL A 154 -15.82 48.01 10.14
N LYS A 155 -16.87 47.44 10.76
CA LYS A 155 -16.81 47.02 12.17
C LYS A 155 -15.76 45.93 12.41
N ASN A 156 -15.64 45.01 11.46
CA ASN A 156 -14.64 43.93 11.46
C ASN A 156 -14.28 43.58 10.01
N GLY A 157 -13.01 43.71 9.64
CA GLY A 157 -12.47 43.31 8.35
C GLY A 157 -11.93 41.88 8.35
N GLY A 158 -11.89 41.19 9.49
CA GLY A 158 -11.42 39.80 9.57
C GLY A 158 -12.22 38.88 8.64
N GLY A 159 -11.51 38.08 7.84
CA GLY A 159 -12.11 37.14 6.89
C GLY A 159 -12.32 37.69 5.48
N PHE A 160 -12.13 38.99 5.24
CA PHE A 160 -12.20 39.59 3.90
C PHE A 160 -10.79 39.67 3.30
N ASN A 161 -10.47 38.83 2.32
CA ASN A 161 -9.13 38.84 1.69
C ASN A 161 -9.18 39.53 0.33
N PRO A 162 -8.06 40.12 -0.14
CA PRO A 162 -7.93 40.55 -1.53
C PRO A 162 -8.35 39.42 -2.50
N GLY A 163 -9.12 39.78 -3.53
CA GLY A 163 -9.69 38.85 -4.50
C GLY A 163 -11.04 38.22 -4.09
N ASP A 164 -11.45 38.31 -2.83
CA ASP A 164 -12.74 37.75 -2.39
C ASP A 164 -13.92 38.52 -2.99
N ILE A 165 -14.93 37.79 -3.47
CA ILE A 165 -16.21 38.37 -3.86
C ILE A 165 -17.06 38.58 -2.62
N VAL A 166 -17.72 39.73 -2.55
CA VAL A 166 -18.65 40.09 -1.48
C VAL A 166 -20.02 40.44 -2.03
N ARG A 167 -21.04 40.15 -1.22
CA ARG A 167 -22.44 40.52 -1.43
C ARG A 167 -22.82 41.61 -0.43
N PHE A 168 -23.23 42.76 -0.94
CA PHE A 168 -23.94 43.77 -0.16
C PHE A 168 -25.44 43.46 -0.17
N SER A 169 -26.12 43.73 0.95
CA SER A 169 -27.57 43.61 1.06
C SER A 169 -28.11 44.57 2.12
N ASP A 170 -29.17 45.30 1.78
CA ASP A 170 -29.92 46.17 2.71
C ASP A 170 -31.30 45.59 3.11
N GLY A 171 -31.64 44.41 2.57
CA GLY A 171 -32.91 43.73 2.75
C GLY A 171 -33.82 43.77 1.52
N GLU A 172 -33.61 44.73 0.61
CA GLU A 172 -34.38 44.90 -0.64
C GLU A 172 -33.47 44.80 -1.87
N ASN A 173 -32.31 45.44 -1.82
CA ASN A 173 -31.31 45.49 -2.87
C ASN A 173 -30.11 44.58 -2.56
N VAL A 174 -29.49 44.09 -3.64
CA VAL A 174 -28.32 43.21 -3.59
C VAL A 174 -27.34 43.65 -4.67
N SER A 175 -26.08 43.84 -4.28
CA SER A 175 -25.00 44.10 -5.24
C SER A 175 -23.75 43.32 -4.87
N TYR A 176 -22.91 43.07 -5.88
CA TYR A 176 -21.69 42.29 -5.73
C TYR A 176 -20.47 43.13 -6.03
N ASN A 177 -19.39 42.89 -5.29
CA ASN A 177 -18.13 43.60 -5.46
C ASN A 177 -16.94 42.69 -5.13
N ARG A 178 -15.73 43.12 -5.47
CA ARG A 178 -14.50 42.38 -5.19
C ARG A 178 -13.61 43.18 -4.25
N VAL A 179 -13.09 42.53 -3.21
CA VAL A 179 -12.13 43.14 -2.29
C VAL A 179 -10.80 43.32 -3.01
N VAL A 180 -10.30 44.55 -3.06
CA VAL A 180 -8.97 44.88 -3.59
C VAL A 180 -7.95 44.90 -2.46
N LYS A 181 -8.34 45.46 -1.32
CA LYS A 181 -7.46 45.60 -0.15
C LYS A 181 -8.25 45.54 1.15
N ASN A 182 -7.63 44.97 2.18
CA ASN A 182 -8.12 45.00 3.54
C ASN A 182 -6.94 45.31 4.48
N GLN A 183 -7.02 46.43 5.20
CA GLN A 183 -6.00 46.82 6.17
C GLN A 183 -6.66 47.58 7.31
N ASP A 184 -6.42 47.17 8.56
CA ASP A 184 -6.92 47.85 9.77
C ASP A 184 -8.45 48.08 9.78
N ASN A 185 -9.22 47.09 9.32
CA ASN A 185 -10.68 47.16 9.13
C ASN A 185 -11.13 48.22 8.12
N ILE A 186 -10.26 48.58 7.18
CA ILE A 186 -10.57 49.44 6.04
C ILE A 186 -10.55 48.57 4.79
N LEU A 187 -11.71 48.44 4.16
CA LEU A 187 -11.88 47.72 2.90
C LEU A 187 -11.83 48.69 1.72
N GLU A 188 -11.15 48.27 0.66
CA GLU A 188 -11.18 48.89 -0.66
C GLU A 188 -11.75 47.87 -1.65
N PHE A 189 -12.65 48.32 -2.52
CA PHE A 189 -13.34 47.46 -3.49
C PHE A 189 -13.03 47.86 -4.92
N GLU A 190 -13.20 46.93 -5.86
CA GLU A 190 -12.89 47.13 -7.28
C GLU A 190 -13.80 48.19 -7.91
N LYS A 191 -15.07 48.23 -7.50
CA LYS A 191 -16.03 49.26 -7.89
C LYS A 191 -16.47 50.05 -6.65
N GLU A 192 -16.83 51.32 -6.83
CA GLU A 192 -17.53 52.05 -5.76
C GLU A 192 -18.96 51.54 -5.64
N PHE A 193 -19.50 51.44 -4.41
CA PHE A 193 -20.93 51.21 -4.22
C PHE A 193 -21.70 52.47 -4.61
N GLU A 194 -22.76 52.28 -5.40
CA GLU A 194 -23.68 53.36 -5.79
C GLU A 194 -24.72 53.61 -4.69
N GLU A 195 -24.98 52.59 -3.87
CA GLU A 195 -25.93 52.58 -2.78
C GLU A 195 -25.35 53.15 -1.48
N ASP A 196 -26.21 53.62 -0.58
CA ASP A 196 -25.80 53.98 0.79
C ASP A 196 -25.57 52.71 1.61
N VAL A 197 -24.31 52.28 1.72
CA VAL A 197 -23.91 51.06 2.44
C VAL A 197 -23.69 51.27 3.95
N VAL A 198 -23.77 52.51 4.46
CA VAL A 198 -23.44 52.80 5.86
C VAL A 198 -24.58 52.40 6.80
N ASP A 199 -24.24 51.67 7.86
CA ASP A 199 -25.15 51.29 8.95
C ASP A 199 -24.41 51.26 10.30
N LYS A 200 -24.73 52.24 11.15
CA LYS A 200 -24.14 52.41 12.49
C LYS A 200 -24.99 51.79 13.61
N ASN A 201 -26.09 51.12 13.26
CA ASN A 201 -26.98 50.55 14.27
C ASN A 201 -26.31 49.36 14.99
N MET A 202 -26.74 49.12 16.23
CA MET A 202 -26.34 47.94 17.02
C MET A 202 -26.77 46.63 16.33
N VAL A 203 -27.94 46.65 15.66
CA VAL A 203 -28.46 45.56 14.82
C VAL A 203 -28.49 46.07 13.38
N PRO A 204 -27.43 45.82 12.59
CA PRO A 204 -27.35 46.32 11.23
C PRO A 204 -28.36 45.61 10.33
N LYS A 205 -29.03 46.38 9.47
CA LYS A 205 -29.83 45.87 8.35
C LYS A 205 -29.02 45.81 7.06
N LYS A 206 -28.02 46.70 6.92
CA LYS A 206 -27.10 46.71 5.78
C LYS A 206 -25.83 45.96 6.09
N LEU A 207 -25.56 44.91 5.31
CA LEU A 207 -24.43 44.01 5.56
C LEU A 207 -23.67 43.72 4.28
N ILE A 208 -22.35 43.66 4.42
CA ILE A 208 -21.45 43.08 3.43
C ILE A 208 -21.06 41.70 3.94
N SER A 209 -21.29 40.67 3.13
CA SER A 209 -20.93 39.28 3.44
C SER A 209 -20.01 38.72 2.35
N THR A 210 -19.06 37.87 2.71
CA THR A 210 -18.24 37.15 1.71
C THR A 210 -19.08 36.11 0.99
N CYS A 211 -18.74 35.83 -0.28
CA CYS A 211 -19.41 34.82 -1.08
C CYS A 211 -18.53 33.59 -1.23
N GLU A 212 -18.96 32.49 -0.63
CA GLU A 212 -18.37 31.17 -0.78
C GLU A 212 -19.47 30.15 -1.11
N PHE A 213 -19.10 28.88 -1.25
CA PHE A 213 -20.05 27.78 -1.30
C PHE A 213 -19.58 26.60 -0.47
N THR A 214 -20.51 25.74 -0.08
CA THR A 214 -20.21 24.43 0.49
C THR A 214 -20.35 23.39 -0.61
N LEU A 215 -19.30 22.59 -0.81
CA LEU A 215 -19.31 21.43 -1.69
C LEU A 215 -19.40 20.16 -0.83
N GLU A 216 -20.47 19.40 -1.01
CA GLU A 216 -20.64 18.09 -0.41
C GLU A 216 -20.55 17.02 -1.50
N VAL A 217 -19.66 16.04 -1.33
CA VAL A 217 -19.46 14.92 -2.26
C VAL A 217 -19.78 13.62 -1.55
N ARG A 218 -20.62 12.79 -2.16
CA ARG A 218 -21.07 11.51 -1.61
C ARG A 218 -20.82 10.37 -2.59
N TYR A 219 -20.36 9.25 -2.05
CA TYR A 219 -20.27 7.97 -2.73
C TYR A 219 -20.54 6.86 -1.71
N GLU A 220 -21.61 6.09 -1.89
CA GLU A 220 -22.06 5.06 -0.95
C GLU A 220 -22.15 5.58 0.49
N ASP A 221 -21.31 5.09 1.39
CA ASP A 221 -21.21 5.47 2.81
C ASP A 221 -20.20 6.60 3.07
N GLN A 222 -19.39 6.97 2.07
CA GLN A 222 -18.39 8.02 2.19
C GLN A 222 -18.99 9.38 1.83
N THR A 223 -18.79 10.37 2.70
CA THR A 223 -19.19 11.77 2.49
C THR A 223 -18.02 12.69 2.82
N GLU A 224 -17.69 13.58 1.89
CA GLU A 224 -16.68 14.64 2.05
C GLU A 224 -17.38 15.99 1.97
N VAL A 225 -17.24 16.82 3.01
CA VAL A 225 -17.84 18.16 3.07
C VAL A 225 -16.75 19.20 3.12
N TYR A 226 -16.79 20.13 2.17
CA TYR A 226 -15.89 21.27 2.05
C TYR A 226 -16.70 22.54 2.23
N GLU A 227 -16.72 23.09 3.43
CA GLU A 227 -17.45 24.32 3.74
C GLU A 227 -16.66 25.56 3.32
N ASN A 228 -17.31 26.66 2.94
CA ASN A 228 -16.63 27.93 2.64
C ASN A 228 -15.51 27.79 1.58
N VAL A 229 -15.81 27.15 0.45
CA VAL A 229 -14.95 27.02 -0.72
C VAL A 229 -15.01 28.30 -1.56
N SER A 230 -13.88 28.70 -2.14
CA SER A 230 -13.75 29.91 -2.97
C SER A 230 -13.10 29.59 -4.32
N PHE A 231 -13.37 30.43 -5.33
CA PHE A 231 -12.64 30.47 -6.59
C PHE A 231 -11.44 31.43 -6.59
N ASN A 232 -11.19 32.14 -5.48
CA ASN A 232 -10.01 32.97 -5.31
C ASN A 232 -8.75 32.10 -5.18
N ILE A 233 -7.89 32.08 -6.20
CA ILE A 233 -6.67 31.25 -6.25
C ILE A 233 -5.67 31.60 -5.16
N GLU A 234 -5.63 32.86 -4.70
CA GLU A 234 -4.73 33.30 -3.64
C GLU A 234 -5.22 32.83 -2.26
N ALA A 235 -6.52 32.57 -2.11
CA ALA A 235 -7.10 32.20 -0.84
C ALA A 235 -6.73 30.76 -0.41
N PRO A 236 -6.58 30.50 0.89
CA PRO A 236 -6.31 29.15 1.41
C PRO A 236 -7.50 28.21 1.21
N ASN A 237 -8.71 28.76 1.07
CA ASN A 237 -9.94 28.01 0.81
C ASN A 237 -10.27 27.90 -0.70
N TYR A 238 -9.30 28.16 -1.58
CA TYR A 238 -9.42 27.89 -3.01
C TYR A 238 -9.81 26.43 -3.25
N ILE A 239 -10.77 26.19 -4.16
CA ILE A 239 -11.35 24.86 -4.39
C ILE A 239 -10.28 23.78 -4.59
N GLU A 240 -9.32 23.98 -5.49
CA GLU A 240 -8.32 22.93 -5.80
C GLU A 240 -7.41 22.64 -4.60
N LYS A 241 -7.03 23.67 -3.83
CA LYS A 241 -6.24 23.51 -2.59
C LYS A 241 -7.05 22.75 -1.54
N LYS A 242 -8.33 23.07 -1.43
CA LYS A 242 -9.24 22.53 -0.41
C LYS A 242 -9.65 21.09 -0.69
N THR A 243 -9.79 20.72 -1.96
CA THR A 243 -10.09 19.35 -2.39
C THR A 243 -8.84 18.52 -2.71
N ALA A 244 -7.62 19.05 -2.52
CA ALA A 244 -6.38 18.35 -2.88
C ALA A 244 -6.23 16.97 -2.21
N LYS A 245 -6.76 16.82 -0.99
CA LYS A 245 -6.75 15.58 -0.20
C LYS A 245 -8.06 14.77 -0.29
N SER A 246 -8.94 15.11 -1.24
CA SER A 246 -10.14 14.30 -1.51
C SER A 246 -9.75 12.90 -1.97
N ASP A 247 -10.45 11.90 -1.42
CA ASP A 247 -10.37 10.51 -1.85
C ASP A 247 -11.36 10.22 -3.00
N LEU A 248 -12.39 11.06 -3.16
CA LEU A 248 -13.47 10.87 -4.13
C LEU A 248 -13.26 11.61 -5.45
N ILE A 249 -12.74 12.84 -5.42
CA ILE A 249 -12.67 13.72 -6.59
C ILE A 249 -11.36 14.49 -6.70
N THR A 250 -11.13 15.04 -7.89
CA THR A 250 -10.23 16.17 -8.14
C THR A 250 -11.07 17.28 -8.75
N ALA A 251 -10.91 18.50 -8.26
CA ALA A 251 -11.59 19.68 -8.81
C ALA A 251 -10.61 20.50 -9.65
N SER A 252 -11.09 21.09 -10.73
CA SER A 252 -10.38 22.08 -11.52
C SER A 252 -11.30 23.24 -11.87
N CYS A 253 -10.82 24.47 -11.68
CA CYS A 253 -11.56 25.69 -11.98
C CYS A 253 -10.97 26.34 -13.25
N ALA A 254 -11.79 26.52 -14.29
CA ALA A 254 -11.35 27.10 -15.57
C ALA A 254 -11.14 28.63 -15.51
N GLY A 255 -11.47 29.25 -14.38
CA GLY A 255 -11.38 30.70 -14.13
C GLY A 255 -12.76 31.34 -14.07
N THR A 256 -12.93 32.31 -13.17
CA THR A 256 -14.18 33.06 -13.02
C THR A 256 -14.35 34.05 -14.17
N GLY A 257 -15.59 34.32 -14.57
CA GLY A 257 -15.90 35.29 -15.63
C GLY A 257 -15.37 36.72 -15.35
N LYS A 258 -15.41 37.60 -16.37
CA LYS A 258 -15.07 39.03 -16.20
C LYS A 258 -16.07 39.80 -15.33
N GLU A 259 -17.28 39.26 -15.16
CA GLU A 259 -18.32 39.86 -14.32
C GLU A 259 -18.12 39.49 -12.85
N ILE A 260 -18.37 40.44 -11.95
CA ILE A 260 -18.31 40.21 -10.50
C ILE A 260 -19.62 39.55 -10.07
N LYS A 261 -19.63 38.23 -9.94
CA LYS A 261 -20.76 37.40 -9.48
C LYS A 261 -20.33 36.54 -8.30
N ALA A 262 -21.29 36.11 -7.47
CA ALA A 262 -20.97 35.16 -6.41
C ALA A 262 -20.56 33.81 -7.02
N PRO A 263 -19.59 33.10 -6.42
CA PRO A 263 -19.17 31.78 -6.91
C PRO A 263 -20.32 30.77 -7.07
N PHE A 264 -21.33 30.82 -6.20
CA PHE A 264 -22.52 29.96 -6.33
C PHE A 264 -23.37 30.33 -7.55
N ASP A 265 -23.59 31.63 -7.79
CA ASP A 265 -24.38 32.13 -8.92
C ASP A 265 -23.69 31.86 -10.27
N GLU A 266 -22.36 31.65 -10.28
CA GLU A 266 -21.62 31.18 -11.47
C GLU A 266 -21.88 29.69 -11.79
N LEU A 267 -22.38 28.93 -10.82
CA LEU A 267 -22.59 27.48 -10.92
C LEU A 267 -24.07 27.09 -11.05
N SER A 268 -24.99 27.94 -10.60
CA SER A 268 -26.41 27.63 -10.50
C SER A 268 -27.23 28.27 -11.60
N ALA A 269 -28.43 27.73 -11.87
CA ALA A 269 -29.43 28.50 -12.60
C ALA A 269 -30.01 29.59 -11.68
N GLU A 270 -30.61 30.61 -12.28
CA GLU A 270 -31.20 31.72 -11.53
C GLU A 270 -32.35 31.22 -10.63
N GLY A 271 -32.24 31.48 -9.32
CA GLY A 271 -33.25 31.09 -8.32
C GLY A 271 -33.04 29.74 -7.63
N ASP A 272 -31.99 28.99 -7.99
CA ASP A 272 -31.66 27.73 -7.33
C ASP A 272 -31.13 27.94 -5.91
N ALA A 273 -31.57 27.11 -4.96
CA ALA A 273 -31.03 27.08 -3.61
C ALA A 273 -29.79 26.17 -3.47
N VAL A 274 -29.68 25.18 -4.35
CA VAL A 274 -28.58 24.19 -4.40
C VAL A 274 -28.35 23.72 -5.83
N VAL A 275 -27.13 23.32 -6.16
CA VAL A 275 -26.79 22.68 -7.44
C VAL A 275 -26.50 21.20 -7.18
N SER A 276 -27.27 20.33 -7.82
CA SER A 276 -27.06 18.87 -7.74
C SER A 276 -26.29 18.38 -8.95
N ILE A 277 -25.19 17.68 -8.70
CA ILE A 277 -24.22 17.27 -9.72
C ILE A 277 -24.18 15.75 -9.77
N SER A 278 -24.32 15.21 -10.98
CA SER A 278 -24.14 13.79 -11.27
C SER A 278 -22.96 13.60 -12.21
N PHE A 279 -22.11 12.63 -11.89
CA PHE A 279 -20.94 12.29 -12.69
C PHE A 279 -21.34 11.28 -13.78
N ALA A 280 -20.68 11.38 -14.92
CA ALA A 280 -20.89 10.47 -16.05
C ALA A 280 -19.57 10.19 -16.80
N GLY A 281 -19.59 9.23 -17.73
CA GLY A 281 -18.46 8.93 -18.61
C GLY A 281 -17.36 8.05 -17.99
N GLY A 282 -17.49 7.66 -16.73
CA GLY A 282 -16.57 6.72 -16.08
C GLY A 282 -16.69 5.32 -16.70
N SER A 283 -15.55 4.69 -16.94
CA SER A 283 -15.45 3.36 -17.57
C SER A 283 -14.37 2.53 -16.90
N ASN A 284 -14.63 1.23 -16.75
CA ASN A 284 -13.64 0.26 -16.27
C ASN A 284 -12.59 -0.09 -17.34
N GLY A 285 -12.79 0.35 -18.57
CA GLY A 285 -11.99 -0.07 -19.72
C GLY A 285 -12.34 -1.49 -20.17
N SER A 286 -11.58 -2.01 -21.13
CA SER A 286 -11.85 -3.31 -21.76
C SER A 286 -10.77 -4.32 -21.40
N VAL A 287 -11.14 -5.56 -21.10
CA VAL A 287 -10.15 -6.64 -20.83
C VAL A 287 -9.22 -6.89 -22.02
N SER A 288 -9.69 -6.67 -23.24
CA SER A 288 -8.86 -6.75 -24.45
C SER A 288 -7.73 -5.72 -24.49
N SER A 289 -7.84 -4.64 -23.72
CA SER A 289 -6.83 -3.59 -23.59
C SER A 289 -5.81 -3.89 -22.48
N ILE A 290 -5.99 -4.99 -21.72
CA ILE A 290 -5.06 -5.42 -20.68
C ILE A 290 -3.91 -6.20 -21.32
N SER A 291 -2.71 -5.89 -20.88
CA SER A 291 -1.46 -6.46 -21.34
C SER A 291 -0.54 -6.81 -20.18
N ALA A 292 0.51 -7.59 -20.45
CA ALA A 292 1.57 -7.87 -19.48
C ALA A 292 2.23 -6.58 -18.94
N SER A 293 2.36 -5.55 -19.79
CA SER A 293 2.93 -4.24 -19.42
C SER A 293 2.17 -3.55 -18.29
N ASP A 294 0.86 -3.73 -18.20
CA ASP A 294 0.04 -3.09 -17.16
C ASP A 294 0.36 -3.64 -15.76
N PHE A 295 0.65 -4.95 -15.67
CA PHE A 295 1.06 -5.59 -14.42
C PHE A 295 2.53 -5.36 -14.10
N ILE A 296 3.40 -5.36 -15.11
CA ILE A 296 4.82 -5.01 -14.94
C ILE A 296 4.93 -3.57 -14.43
N GLY A 297 4.17 -2.66 -15.04
CA GLY A 297 4.10 -1.25 -14.73
C GLY A 297 5.24 -0.44 -15.35
N TYR A 298 5.09 0.88 -15.27
CA TYR A 298 6.01 1.86 -15.83
C TYR A 298 6.75 2.58 -14.69
N ASP A 299 8.02 2.93 -14.91
CA ASP A 299 8.78 3.81 -14.03
C ASP A 299 8.81 5.23 -14.61
N ASN A 300 7.86 6.09 -14.21
CA ASN A 300 7.85 7.51 -14.58
C ASN A 300 8.54 8.40 -13.52
N GLY A 301 9.41 7.81 -12.68
CA GLY A 301 10.12 8.48 -11.61
C GLY A 301 9.52 8.22 -10.22
N ALA A 302 10.17 8.79 -9.19
CA ALA A 302 9.79 8.60 -7.80
C ALA A 302 8.32 8.97 -7.55
N SER A 303 7.59 8.11 -6.82
CA SER A 303 6.14 8.27 -6.56
C SER A 303 5.24 8.29 -7.80
N ARG A 304 5.75 7.95 -8.99
CA ARG A 304 5.02 7.91 -10.27
C ARG A 304 5.19 6.57 -10.98
N ARG A 305 5.20 5.49 -10.19
CA ARG A 305 5.36 4.12 -10.68
C ARG A 305 4.05 3.36 -10.63
N SER A 306 3.87 2.38 -11.50
CA SER A 306 2.68 1.51 -11.54
C SER A 306 3.07 0.02 -11.44
N GLY A 307 2.08 -0.87 -11.34
CA GLY A 307 2.28 -2.33 -11.38
C GLY A 307 3.29 -2.85 -10.35
N ILE A 308 4.18 -3.75 -10.77
CA ILE A 308 5.29 -4.27 -9.96
C ILE A 308 6.30 -3.14 -9.63
N GLN A 309 6.56 -2.22 -10.56
CA GLN A 309 7.50 -1.11 -10.34
C GLN A 309 7.09 -0.20 -9.17
N ALA A 310 5.79 -0.09 -8.86
CA ALA A 310 5.30 0.68 -7.71
C ALA A 310 5.89 0.22 -6.37
N PHE A 311 6.35 -1.03 -6.27
CA PHE A 311 6.96 -1.58 -5.07
C PHE A 311 8.47 -1.28 -4.94
N LEU A 312 9.09 -0.58 -5.90
CA LEU A 312 10.48 -0.12 -5.75
C LEU A 312 10.64 0.86 -4.59
N ASP A 313 9.66 1.74 -4.39
CA ASP A 313 9.64 2.72 -3.29
C ASP A 313 9.12 2.13 -1.97
N ASN A 314 8.75 0.83 -1.94
CA ASN A 314 8.26 0.14 -0.75
C ASN A 314 9.31 -0.83 -0.22
N ASP A 315 9.83 -0.55 0.96
CA ASP A 315 10.84 -1.35 1.66
C ASP A 315 10.26 -2.28 2.74
N VAL A 316 8.94 -2.20 2.99
CA VAL A 316 8.28 -2.95 4.09
C VAL A 316 7.69 -4.28 3.62
N VAL A 317 7.44 -4.44 2.31
CA VAL A 317 6.88 -5.65 1.72
C VAL A 317 7.92 -6.77 1.68
N SER A 318 7.54 -7.94 2.19
CA SER A 318 8.42 -9.11 2.32
C SER A 318 7.97 -10.30 1.47
N ILE A 319 6.72 -10.32 1.02
CA ILE A 319 6.15 -11.36 0.15
C ILE A 319 5.25 -10.74 -0.90
N MET A 320 5.28 -11.20 -2.15
CA MET A 320 4.54 -10.59 -3.26
C MET A 320 3.86 -11.60 -4.19
N ALA A 321 2.74 -11.20 -4.79
CA ALA A 321 2.06 -11.94 -5.85
C ALA A 321 1.31 -11.03 -6.83
N VAL A 322 1.12 -11.53 -8.06
CA VAL A 322 0.15 -11.02 -9.04
C VAL A 322 -0.92 -12.09 -9.24
N PRO A 323 -1.98 -12.10 -8.40
CA PRO A 323 -2.86 -13.27 -8.30
C PRO A 323 -3.58 -13.60 -9.61
N GLY A 324 -3.40 -14.84 -10.07
CA GLY A 324 -4.07 -15.37 -11.27
C GLY A 324 -3.46 -14.92 -12.60
N VAL A 325 -2.46 -14.03 -12.59
CA VAL A 325 -1.73 -13.65 -13.81
C VAL A 325 -0.56 -14.60 -14.01
N THR A 326 -0.70 -15.48 -14.99
CA THR A 326 0.30 -16.51 -15.30
C THR A 326 1.09 -16.25 -16.58
N ASP A 327 1.00 -15.02 -17.10
CA ASP A 327 1.84 -14.55 -18.20
C ASP A 327 3.33 -14.69 -17.81
N PRO A 328 4.16 -15.37 -18.62
CA PRO A 328 5.57 -15.59 -18.31
C PRO A 328 6.34 -14.29 -18.08
N ASN A 329 6.07 -13.22 -18.83
CA ASN A 329 6.79 -11.95 -18.70
C ASN A 329 6.46 -11.27 -17.37
N VAL A 330 5.21 -11.32 -16.93
CA VAL A 330 4.79 -10.78 -15.63
C VAL A 330 5.44 -11.57 -14.49
N GLN A 331 5.40 -12.91 -14.56
CA GLN A 331 5.98 -13.75 -13.51
C GLN A 331 7.51 -13.61 -13.45
N LEU A 332 8.21 -13.63 -14.58
CA LEU A 332 9.65 -13.40 -14.65
C LEU A 332 10.03 -12.03 -14.09
N THR A 333 9.26 -10.99 -14.40
CA THR A 333 9.49 -9.65 -13.87
C THR A 333 9.29 -9.61 -12.35
N LEU A 334 8.27 -10.29 -11.81
CA LEU A 334 8.06 -10.38 -10.36
C LEU A 334 9.22 -11.11 -9.67
N VAL A 335 9.71 -12.20 -10.27
CA VAL A 335 10.88 -12.95 -9.76
C VAL A 335 12.11 -12.07 -9.77
N ALA A 336 12.42 -11.42 -10.89
CA ALA A 336 13.56 -10.52 -11.03
C ALA A 336 13.48 -9.34 -10.04
N HIS A 337 12.28 -8.77 -9.83
CA HIS A 337 12.06 -7.73 -8.85
C HIS A 337 12.40 -8.18 -7.42
N CYS A 338 11.98 -9.39 -7.04
CA CYS A 338 12.29 -9.95 -5.72
C CYS A 338 13.78 -10.26 -5.55
N GLU A 339 14.41 -10.80 -6.60
CA GLU A 339 15.84 -11.16 -6.61
C GLU A 339 16.75 -9.93 -6.56
N ASN A 340 16.45 -8.89 -7.35
CA ASN A 340 17.25 -7.67 -7.41
C ASN A 340 17.22 -6.88 -6.09
N LEU A 341 16.09 -6.91 -5.37
CA LEU A 341 15.93 -6.16 -4.12
C LEU A 341 16.34 -6.98 -2.89
N GLY A 342 16.33 -8.31 -2.97
CA GLY A 342 16.76 -9.22 -1.90
C GLY A 342 15.88 -9.22 -0.64
N SER A 343 15.02 -8.23 -0.44
CA SER A 343 14.21 -8.05 0.77
C SER A 343 12.85 -8.76 0.75
N ARG A 344 12.48 -9.39 -0.36
CA ARG A 344 11.13 -9.92 -0.59
C ARG A 344 11.10 -11.19 -1.42
N PHE A 345 9.99 -11.93 -1.35
CA PHE A 345 9.85 -13.25 -1.95
C PHE A 345 8.58 -13.36 -2.81
N ALA A 346 8.70 -13.89 -4.03
CA ALA A 346 7.59 -14.06 -4.97
C ALA A 346 6.82 -15.37 -4.72
N VAL A 347 5.49 -15.28 -4.70
CA VAL A 347 4.58 -16.43 -4.69
C VAL A 347 3.83 -16.46 -6.02
N LEU A 348 4.13 -17.47 -6.82
CA LEU A 348 3.63 -17.62 -8.19
C LEU A 348 2.49 -18.64 -8.25
N ASP A 349 1.51 -18.32 -9.10
CA ASP A 349 0.42 -19.22 -9.46
C ASP A 349 0.77 -19.98 -10.73
N MET A 350 0.54 -21.30 -10.75
CA MET A 350 0.60 -22.10 -11.98
C MET A 350 -0.65 -21.83 -12.84
N PRO A 351 -0.55 -21.84 -14.20
CA PRO A 351 -1.72 -21.78 -15.08
C PRO A 351 -2.81 -22.78 -14.65
N ARG A 352 -4.07 -22.33 -14.64
CA ARG A 352 -5.19 -23.13 -14.14
C ARG A 352 -5.40 -24.41 -14.94
N ASP A 353 -5.17 -24.32 -16.24
CA ASP A 353 -5.34 -25.36 -17.25
C ASP A 353 -4.15 -26.33 -17.34
N ALA A 354 -3.02 -26.05 -16.65
CA ALA A 354 -1.88 -26.95 -16.55
C ALA A 354 -2.23 -28.19 -15.69
N ARG A 355 -2.92 -29.15 -16.29
CA ARG A 355 -3.38 -30.39 -15.64
C ARG A 355 -2.41 -31.55 -15.80
N LYS A 356 -1.58 -31.55 -16.86
CA LYS A 356 -0.61 -32.62 -17.11
C LYS A 356 0.71 -32.28 -16.46
N VAL A 357 1.41 -33.31 -16.01
CA VAL A 357 2.74 -33.20 -15.41
C VAL A 357 3.70 -32.45 -16.35
N ASP A 358 3.69 -32.77 -17.64
CA ASP A 358 4.57 -32.14 -18.63
C ASP A 358 4.29 -30.64 -18.82
N ASP A 359 3.01 -30.23 -18.86
CA ASP A 359 2.61 -28.82 -18.99
C ASP A 359 3.11 -28.01 -17.77
N MET A 360 2.99 -28.60 -16.58
CA MET A 360 3.44 -27.99 -15.32
C MET A 360 4.97 -27.89 -15.26
N ILE A 361 5.69 -28.91 -15.75
CA ILE A 361 7.16 -28.88 -15.82
C ILE A 361 7.61 -27.83 -16.83
N ALA A 362 7.00 -27.77 -18.01
CA ALA A 362 7.32 -26.78 -19.04
C ALA A 362 7.16 -25.35 -18.51
N HIS A 363 6.06 -25.07 -17.79
CA HIS A 363 5.86 -23.77 -17.16
C HIS A 363 6.91 -23.49 -16.09
N ARG A 364 7.21 -24.48 -15.25
CA ARG A 364 8.20 -24.33 -14.17
C ARG A 364 9.60 -24.03 -14.71
N GLU A 365 9.99 -24.67 -15.81
CA GLU A 365 11.35 -24.57 -16.37
C GLU A 365 11.68 -23.17 -16.91
N MET A 366 10.71 -22.25 -16.97
CA MET A 366 10.94 -20.84 -17.23
C MET A 366 11.64 -20.10 -16.08
N PHE A 367 11.64 -20.66 -14.86
CA PHE A 367 12.15 -19.99 -13.66
C PHE A 367 13.31 -20.77 -13.03
N ASP A 368 14.38 -20.06 -12.68
CA ASP A 368 15.43 -20.54 -11.78
C ASP A 368 15.83 -19.42 -10.81
N SER A 369 15.21 -19.42 -9.63
CA SER A 369 15.50 -18.44 -8.59
C SER A 369 15.18 -18.98 -7.20
N SER A 370 16.01 -18.61 -6.23
CA SER A 370 15.73 -18.89 -4.82
C SER A 370 14.63 -18.01 -4.24
N TYR A 371 14.34 -16.86 -4.86
CA TYR A 371 13.40 -15.85 -4.37
C TYR A 371 11.94 -16.07 -4.78
N ALA A 372 11.62 -17.25 -5.33
CA ALA A 372 10.27 -17.55 -5.77
C ALA A 372 9.82 -18.99 -5.46
N ALA A 373 8.51 -19.17 -5.31
CA ALA A 373 7.88 -20.49 -5.18
C ALA A 373 6.60 -20.55 -6.02
N LEU A 374 6.38 -21.71 -6.65
CA LEU A 374 5.26 -21.96 -7.55
C LEU A 374 4.27 -22.92 -6.91
N TYR A 375 2.97 -22.59 -6.96
CA TYR A 375 1.91 -23.35 -6.31
C TYR A 375 0.81 -23.80 -7.29
N HIS A 376 0.28 -25.00 -7.06
CA HIS A 376 -0.81 -25.61 -7.83
C HIS A 376 -1.50 -26.69 -6.97
N PRO A 377 -2.75 -27.10 -7.20
CA PRO A 377 -3.76 -26.50 -8.07
C PRO A 377 -4.41 -25.24 -7.48
N TRP A 378 -5.28 -24.65 -8.29
CA TRP A 378 -6.19 -23.60 -7.87
C TRP A 378 -7.19 -24.12 -6.83
N LEU A 379 -7.65 -23.21 -5.98
CA LEU A 379 -8.47 -23.51 -4.80
C LEU A 379 -9.94 -23.28 -5.11
N GLN A 380 -10.82 -24.23 -4.80
CA GLN A 380 -12.26 -24.00 -4.92
C GLN A 380 -12.78 -23.28 -3.68
N VAL A 381 -13.51 -22.19 -3.91
CA VAL A 381 -14.12 -21.32 -2.90
C VAL A 381 -15.54 -20.96 -3.33
N PHE A 382 -16.36 -20.53 -2.38
CA PHE A 382 -17.70 -20.05 -2.68
C PHE A 382 -17.64 -18.59 -3.16
N ASP A 383 -18.16 -18.31 -4.35
CA ASP A 383 -18.33 -16.95 -4.86
C ASP A 383 -19.56 -16.30 -4.22
N PRO A 384 -19.43 -15.22 -3.44
CA PRO A 384 -20.59 -14.52 -2.88
C PRO A 384 -21.41 -13.76 -3.93
N LEU A 385 -20.82 -13.35 -5.06
CA LEU A 385 -21.46 -12.62 -6.15
C LEU A 385 -22.26 -13.57 -7.04
N ASP A 386 -21.63 -14.64 -7.51
CA ASP A 386 -22.26 -15.62 -8.41
C ASP A 386 -22.99 -16.76 -7.66
N LYS A 387 -22.84 -16.84 -6.33
CA LYS A 387 -23.44 -17.87 -5.45
C LYS A 387 -23.12 -19.31 -5.87
N LYS A 388 -21.96 -19.51 -6.48
CA LYS A 388 -21.47 -20.81 -6.97
C LYS A 388 -20.04 -21.05 -6.51
N ASN A 389 -19.62 -22.30 -6.41
CA ASN A 389 -18.22 -22.61 -6.19
C ASN A 389 -17.42 -22.37 -7.46
N PHE A 390 -16.25 -21.76 -7.34
CA PHE A 390 -15.33 -21.53 -8.45
C PHE A 390 -13.89 -21.60 -7.96
N ALA A 391 -12.94 -21.64 -8.90
CA ALA A 391 -11.52 -21.74 -8.59
C ALA A 391 -10.87 -20.35 -8.52
N ILE A 392 -10.09 -20.11 -7.47
CA ILE A 392 -9.22 -18.92 -7.31
C ILE A 392 -7.74 -19.34 -7.32
N PRO A 393 -6.83 -18.43 -7.72
CA PRO A 393 -5.39 -18.65 -7.61
C PRO A 393 -4.97 -18.89 -6.14
N PRO A 394 -4.00 -19.79 -5.89
CA PRO A 394 -3.58 -20.10 -4.53
C PRO A 394 -2.75 -19.01 -3.85
N SER A 395 -2.07 -18.12 -4.59
CA SER A 395 -1.08 -17.15 -4.08
C SER A 395 -1.55 -16.36 -2.85
N GLY A 396 -2.78 -15.81 -2.87
CA GLY A 396 -3.34 -15.08 -1.72
C GLY A 396 -3.46 -15.94 -0.47
N SER A 397 -4.00 -17.16 -0.60
CA SER A 397 -4.09 -18.11 0.52
C SER A 397 -2.72 -18.52 1.03
N ILE A 398 -1.77 -18.80 0.13
CA ILE A 398 -0.41 -19.20 0.47
C ILE A 398 0.35 -18.10 1.22
N MET A 399 0.26 -16.86 0.76
CA MET A 399 0.87 -15.72 1.45
C MET A 399 0.28 -15.51 2.85
N GLY A 400 -1.02 -15.76 3.02
CA GLY A 400 -1.65 -15.77 4.35
C GLY A 400 -1.13 -16.90 5.23
N ILE A 401 -0.90 -18.08 4.67
CA ILE A 401 -0.30 -19.24 5.37
C ILE A 401 1.14 -18.94 5.77
N TYR A 402 1.93 -18.29 4.91
CA TYR A 402 3.28 -17.83 5.24
C TYR A 402 3.23 -16.91 6.46
N ALA A 403 2.38 -15.88 6.42
CA ALA A 403 2.20 -14.96 7.53
C ALA A 403 1.83 -15.67 8.83
N ARG A 404 0.86 -16.60 8.77
CA ARG A 404 0.43 -17.39 9.92
C ARG A 404 1.52 -18.30 10.48
N SER A 405 2.26 -19.00 9.62
CA SER A 405 3.36 -19.87 10.01
C SER A 405 4.47 -19.08 10.68
N ASP A 406 4.87 -17.96 10.07
CA ASP A 406 5.92 -17.09 10.60
C ASP A 406 5.54 -16.52 11.98
N ASN A 407 4.32 -16.02 12.13
CA ASN A 407 3.87 -15.42 13.39
C ASN A 407 3.71 -16.45 14.53
N SER A 408 3.42 -17.72 14.21
CA SER A 408 3.14 -18.75 15.22
C SER A 408 4.34 -19.66 15.52
N ARG A 409 5.24 -19.85 14.55
CA ARG A 409 6.34 -20.83 14.61
C ARG A 409 7.69 -20.23 14.20
N GLY A 410 7.73 -19.02 13.66
CA GLY A 410 8.93 -18.39 13.10
C GLY A 410 9.17 -18.75 11.64
N VAL A 411 9.84 -17.86 10.92
CA VAL A 411 10.12 -17.97 9.46
C VAL A 411 10.97 -19.21 9.10
N HIS A 412 11.74 -19.74 10.05
CA HIS A 412 12.53 -20.95 9.88
C HIS A 412 11.67 -22.22 9.71
N LYS A 413 10.37 -22.18 10.06
CA LYS A 413 9.44 -23.29 9.87
C LYS A 413 8.94 -23.33 8.42
N ALA A 414 9.13 -24.48 7.75
CA ALA A 414 8.55 -24.72 6.43
C ALA A 414 7.01 -24.54 6.44
N PRO A 415 6.43 -23.71 5.54
CA PRO A 415 4.99 -23.47 5.45
C PRO A 415 4.26 -24.61 4.71
N ALA A 416 4.59 -25.86 5.05
CA ALA A 416 3.98 -27.08 4.52
C ALA A 416 3.29 -27.86 5.63
N ASN A 417 2.39 -28.76 5.24
CA ASN A 417 1.42 -29.42 6.12
C ASN A 417 0.49 -28.43 6.86
N GLU A 418 0.30 -27.25 6.27
CA GLU A 418 -0.59 -26.20 6.77
C GLU A 418 -1.97 -26.34 6.14
N VAL A 419 -3.03 -26.17 6.94
CA VAL A 419 -4.41 -26.21 6.45
C VAL A 419 -4.74 -24.93 5.68
N VAL A 420 -5.35 -25.08 4.51
CA VAL A 420 -5.89 -23.96 3.73
C VAL A 420 -7.28 -23.63 4.26
N ARG A 421 -7.45 -22.45 4.87
CA ARG A 421 -8.72 -22.00 5.42
C ARG A 421 -9.64 -21.47 4.32
N ALA A 422 -10.96 -21.58 4.55
CA ALA A 422 -12.02 -21.17 3.62
C ALA A 422 -11.91 -21.80 2.22
N CYS A 423 -11.31 -22.98 2.11
CA CYS A 423 -11.20 -23.73 0.87
C CYS A 423 -12.13 -24.95 0.93
N VAL A 424 -13.05 -25.06 -0.04
CA VAL A 424 -14.07 -26.13 -0.09
C VAL A 424 -13.65 -27.29 -0.99
N GLY A 425 -12.64 -27.10 -1.83
CA GLY A 425 -12.18 -28.12 -2.78
C GLY A 425 -10.93 -27.69 -3.52
N LEU A 426 -10.45 -28.55 -4.42
CA LEU A 426 -9.35 -28.25 -5.34
C LEU A 426 -9.87 -28.35 -6.77
N ASP A 427 -9.40 -27.47 -7.64
CA ASP A 427 -9.87 -27.42 -9.04
C ASP A 427 -9.49 -28.68 -9.83
N CYS A 428 -8.37 -29.33 -9.46
CA CYS A 428 -8.06 -30.71 -9.83
C CYS A 428 -7.38 -31.44 -8.66
N GLN A 429 -7.26 -32.76 -8.76
CA GLN A 429 -6.55 -33.57 -7.78
C GLN A 429 -5.35 -34.25 -8.42
N PHE A 430 -4.21 -34.20 -7.73
CA PHE A 430 -3.01 -34.95 -8.10
C PHE A 430 -2.81 -36.15 -7.19
N ASN A 431 -2.44 -37.27 -7.81
CA ASN A 431 -2.12 -38.50 -7.12
C ASN A 431 -0.67 -38.48 -6.58
N LYS A 432 -0.28 -39.55 -5.89
CA LYS A 432 1.05 -39.66 -5.29
C LYS A 432 2.17 -39.74 -6.34
N GLY A 433 1.98 -40.49 -7.42
CA GLY A 433 2.99 -40.64 -8.48
C GLY A 433 3.28 -39.32 -9.19
N GLU A 434 2.25 -38.52 -9.47
CA GLU A 434 2.41 -37.17 -10.04
C GLU A 434 3.17 -36.25 -9.07
N GLN A 435 2.83 -36.29 -7.78
CA GLN A 435 3.58 -35.55 -6.75
C GLN A 435 5.05 -35.95 -6.71
N ASP A 436 5.36 -37.24 -6.78
CA ASP A 436 6.72 -37.77 -6.72
C ASP A 436 7.59 -37.25 -7.90
N ILE A 437 6.96 -36.82 -9.00
CA ILE A 437 7.62 -36.18 -10.15
C ILE A 437 7.72 -34.65 -9.97
N LEU A 438 6.61 -34.01 -9.58
CA LEU A 438 6.48 -32.55 -9.55
C LEU A 438 7.23 -31.89 -8.37
N ASN A 439 7.27 -32.55 -7.21
CA ASN A 439 7.91 -32.01 -6.02
C ASN A 439 9.45 -31.90 -6.16
N PRO A 440 10.18 -32.89 -6.72
CA PRO A 440 11.58 -32.74 -7.14
C PRO A 440 11.85 -31.48 -7.97
N LYS A 441 10.95 -31.19 -8.90
CA LYS A 441 10.96 -30.02 -9.77
C LYS A 441 10.47 -28.74 -9.10
N GLY A 442 10.34 -28.69 -7.77
CA GLY A 442 10.01 -27.46 -7.02
C GLY A 442 8.61 -26.91 -7.26
N ILE A 443 7.67 -27.74 -7.69
CA ILE A 443 6.25 -27.38 -7.82
C ILE A 443 5.53 -27.80 -6.54
N ASN A 444 4.99 -26.82 -5.81
CA ASN A 444 4.39 -27.05 -4.50
C ASN A 444 2.92 -27.40 -4.65
N LEU A 445 2.59 -28.68 -4.46
CA LEU A 445 1.22 -29.15 -4.56
C LEU A 445 0.39 -28.84 -3.31
N ILE A 446 -0.86 -28.47 -3.52
CA ILE A 446 -1.91 -28.40 -2.51
C ILE A 446 -2.75 -29.66 -2.65
N ARG A 447 -3.00 -30.38 -1.56
CA ARG A 447 -3.64 -31.70 -1.58
C ARG A 447 -4.78 -31.81 -0.58
N ALA A 448 -5.83 -32.52 -0.98
CA ALA A 448 -6.92 -32.90 -0.11
C ALA A 448 -6.63 -34.27 0.50
N PHE A 449 -6.70 -34.37 1.83
CA PHE A 449 -6.50 -35.62 2.56
C PHE A 449 -7.74 -35.95 3.40
N PRO A 450 -8.27 -37.18 3.31
CA PRO A 450 -9.37 -37.62 4.16
C PRO A 450 -9.05 -37.42 5.66
N GLY A 451 -9.94 -36.75 6.40
CA GLY A 451 -9.78 -36.46 7.84
C GLY A 451 -8.75 -35.38 8.20
N MET A 452 -7.94 -34.91 7.25
CA MET A 452 -6.91 -33.88 7.48
C MET A 452 -7.19 -32.55 6.76
N GLY A 453 -8.17 -32.51 5.86
CA GLY A 453 -8.56 -31.32 5.10
C GLY A 453 -7.65 -31.05 3.89
N ILE A 454 -7.76 -29.84 3.34
CA ILE A 454 -6.93 -29.35 2.24
C ILE A 454 -5.66 -28.73 2.83
N ARG A 455 -4.50 -29.19 2.36
CA ARG A 455 -3.20 -28.82 2.91
C ARG A 455 -2.19 -28.42 1.85
N VAL A 456 -1.36 -27.45 2.20
CA VAL A 456 -0.13 -27.16 1.45
C VAL A 456 0.83 -28.31 1.66
N TRP A 457 1.31 -28.92 0.58
CA TRP A 457 2.07 -30.18 0.63
C TRP A 457 3.41 -30.09 -0.12
N GLY A 458 3.98 -28.89 -0.16
CA GLY A 458 5.31 -28.59 -0.66
C GLY A 458 5.84 -27.30 -0.02
N ALA A 459 7.17 -27.17 0.09
CA ALA A 459 7.84 -25.97 0.58
C ALA A 459 9.18 -25.73 -0.13
N ARG A 460 9.23 -25.96 -1.44
CA ARG A 460 10.41 -25.81 -2.29
C ARG A 460 10.36 -24.53 -3.11
N THR A 461 11.53 -23.92 -3.30
CA THR A 461 11.69 -22.78 -4.20
C THR A 461 11.74 -23.25 -5.66
N VAL A 462 11.81 -22.30 -6.59
CA VAL A 462 12.08 -22.59 -8.00
C VAL A 462 13.58 -22.65 -8.34
N SER A 463 14.47 -22.73 -7.34
CA SER A 463 15.91 -22.80 -7.57
C SER A 463 16.38 -24.20 -7.98
N SER A 464 17.38 -24.24 -8.85
CA SER A 464 18.18 -25.42 -9.18
C SER A 464 19.29 -25.69 -8.15
N ASP A 465 19.68 -24.69 -7.34
CA ASP A 465 20.70 -24.83 -6.30
C ASP A 465 20.15 -25.60 -5.09
N PRO A 466 20.73 -26.78 -4.75
CA PRO A 466 20.31 -27.56 -3.58
C PRO A 466 20.42 -26.82 -2.25
N SER A 467 21.29 -25.81 -2.16
CA SER A 467 21.48 -24.96 -0.97
C SER A 467 20.24 -24.10 -0.69
N TRP A 468 19.57 -23.67 -1.76
CA TRP A 468 18.40 -22.79 -1.72
C TRP A 468 17.08 -23.52 -2.03
N LYS A 469 17.08 -24.85 -1.91
CA LYS A 469 15.94 -25.72 -2.20
C LYS A 469 14.65 -25.33 -1.46
N TYR A 470 14.75 -24.87 -0.21
CA TYR A 470 13.58 -24.71 0.68
C TYR A 470 13.20 -23.25 0.91
N ILE A 471 11.88 -23.02 0.90
CA ILE A 471 11.28 -21.68 1.06
C ILE A 471 11.64 -21.06 2.42
N ASN A 472 11.51 -21.83 3.50
CA ASN A 472 11.84 -21.34 4.84
C ASN A 472 13.33 -21.01 5.00
N VAL A 473 14.21 -21.65 4.25
CA VAL A 473 15.65 -21.33 4.27
C VAL A 473 15.90 -19.98 3.61
N ARG A 474 15.43 -19.77 2.36
CA ARG A 474 15.60 -18.46 1.71
C ARG A 474 14.95 -17.33 2.51
N ARG A 475 13.71 -17.54 2.99
CA ARG A 475 13.00 -16.52 3.79
C ARG A 475 13.67 -16.24 5.13
N LEU A 476 14.31 -17.24 5.76
CA LEU A 476 15.12 -17.03 6.97
C LEU A 476 16.34 -16.14 6.70
N PHE A 477 17.03 -16.33 5.57
CA PHE A 477 18.15 -15.47 5.21
C PHE A 477 17.69 -14.03 4.92
N ILE A 478 16.60 -13.84 4.18
CA ILE A 478 16.01 -12.50 3.96
C ILE A 478 15.71 -11.82 5.31
N PHE A 479 15.10 -12.57 6.25
CA PHE A 479 14.82 -12.05 7.59
C PHE A 479 16.08 -11.64 8.35
N ILE A 480 17.16 -12.44 8.29
CA ILE A 480 18.44 -12.13 8.95
C ILE A 480 19.08 -10.89 8.32
N GLU A 481 19.16 -10.84 6.99
CA GLU A 481 19.76 -9.76 6.21
C GLU A 481 19.07 -8.42 6.51
N GLU A 482 17.74 -8.36 6.41
CA GLU A 482 16.98 -7.14 6.66
C GLU A 482 16.93 -6.76 8.15
N SER A 483 16.94 -7.74 9.07
CA SER A 483 17.05 -7.44 10.52
C SER A 483 18.39 -6.84 10.88
N ILE A 484 19.49 -7.33 10.29
CA ILE A 484 20.82 -6.74 10.48
C ILE A 484 20.82 -5.31 9.95
N LYS A 485 20.43 -5.11 8.69
CA LYS A 485 20.38 -3.79 8.04
C LYS A 485 19.56 -2.77 8.84
N ALA A 486 18.36 -3.13 9.29
CA ALA A 486 17.48 -2.23 10.04
C ALA A 486 18.06 -1.83 11.42
N ASN A 487 18.83 -2.71 12.06
CA ASN A 487 19.35 -2.48 13.41
C ASN A 487 20.82 -2.02 13.45
N THR A 488 21.53 -2.01 12.33
CA THR A 488 22.93 -1.55 12.24
C THR A 488 23.11 -0.22 11.50
N ASN A 489 22.02 0.48 11.19
CA ASN A 489 22.09 1.78 10.49
C ASN A 489 22.87 2.86 11.27
N TRP A 490 22.95 2.74 12.60
CA TRP A 490 23.75 3.63 13.45
C TRP A 490 25.25 3.54 13.18
N ALA A 491 25.75 2.48 12.53
CA ALA A 491 27.17 2.35 12.21
C ALA A 491 27.61 3.23 11.01
N VAL A 492 26.65 3.77 10.25
CA VAL A 492 26.93 4.62 9.09
C VAL A 492 27.42 5.98 9.59
N PHE A 493 28.53 6.46 9.01
CA PHE A 493 29.23 7.71 9.40
C PHE A 493 29.93 7.71 10.76
N GLU A 494 30.02 6.56 11.43
CA GLU A 494 30.88 6.40 12.60
C GLU A 494 32.37 6.28 12.19
N PRO A 495 33.32 6.63 13.08
CA PRO A 495 34.74 6.39 12.83
C PRO A 495 35.02 4.90 12.53
N ASN A 496 35.63 4.61 11.38
CA ASN A 496 35.95 3.23 10.98
C ASN A 496 37.17 2.70 11.74
N ASP A 497 36.97 2.33 13.00
CA ASP A 497 38.01 1.83 13.92
C ASP A 497 37.65 0.47 14.57
N GLU A 498 38.61 -0.10 15.30
CA GLU A 498 38.43 -1.39 15.97
C GLU A 498 37.29 -1.38 17.02
N VAL A 499 36.97 -0.21 17.59
CA VAL A 499 35.89 -0.07 18.57
C VAL A 499 34.54 -0.22 17.88
N LEU A 500 34.34 0.41 16.72
CA LEU A 500 33.16 0.22 15.88
C LEU A 500 33.01 -1.25 15.49
N TRP A 501 34.09 -1.89 15.05
CA TRP A 501 34.05 -3.29 14.60
C TRP A 501 33.59 -4.24 15.71
N VAL A 502 34.13 -4.09 16.92
CA VAL A 502 33.71 -4.89 18.09
C VAL A 502 32.24 -4.63 18.44
N ARG A 503 31.78 -3.39 18.35
CA ARG A 503 30.38 -3.03 18.64
C ARG A 503 29.42 -3.66 17.62
N VAL A 504 29.74 -3.60 16.32
CA VAL A 504 28.97 -4.25 15.25
C VAL A 504 28.95 -5.77 15.45
N LYS A 505 30.12 -6.38 15.67
CA LYS A 505 30.25 -7.83 15.94
C LYS A 505 29.34 -8.27 17.08
N ARG A 506 29.45 -7.61 18.23
CA ARG A 506 28.67 -7.95 19.44
C ARG A 506 27.17 -7.83 19.19
N THR A 507 26.74 -6.81 18.46
CA THR A 507 25.32 -6.57 18.16
C THR A 507 24.74 -7.74 17.35
N ILE A 508 25.43 -8.15 16.28
CA ILE A 508 25.01 -9.25 15.42
C ILE A 508 25.11 -10.60 16.15
N ASP A 509 26.18 -10.82 16.92
CA ASP A 509 26.39 -12.07 17.67
C ASP A 509 25.28 -12.33 18.70
N VAL A 510 24.85 -11.29 19.42
CA VAL A 510 23.74 -11.39 20.38
C VAL A 510 22.43 -11.77 19.67
N PHE A 511 22.15 -11.18 18.51
CA PHE A 511 20.96 -11.49 17.72
C PHE A 511 20.95 -12.93 17.21
N LEU A 512 22.04 -13.38 16.57
CA LEU A 512 22.15 -14.75 16.05
C LEU A 512 22.16 -15.79 17.17
N THR A 513 22.75 -15.47 18.33
CA THR A 513 22.63 -16.30 19.55
C THR A 513 21.18 -16.44 20.00
N GLY A 514 20.40 -15.36 19.97
CA GLY A 514 18.97 -15.40 20.27
C GLY A 514 18.21 -16.31 19.31
N MET A 515 18.50 -16.21 18.00
CA MET A 515 17.89 -17.07 16.98
C MET A 515 18.25 -18.55 17.15
N TRP A 516 19.51 -18.85 17.47
CA TRP A 516 19.97 -20.21 17.76
C TRP A 516 19.27 -20.80 19.00
N ARG A 517 19.22 -20.04 20.10
CA ARG A 517 18.47 -20.45 21.31
C ARG A 517 16.98 -20.67 21.04
N GLY A 518 16.41 -19.90 20.11
CA GLY A 518 15.04 -20.05 19.62
C GLY A 518 14.83 -21.21 18.64
N GLY A 519 15.87 -21.99 18.33
CA GLY A 519 15.80 -23.16 17.44
C GLY A 519 15.74 -22.83 15.94
N SER A 520 16.02 -21.57 15.55
CA SER A 520 16.01 -21.17 14.14
C SER A 520 17.28 -21.58 13.39
N LEU A 521 18.39 -21.75 14.12
CA LEU A 521 19.70 -22.16 13.59
C LEU A 521 20.06 -23.56 14.11
N ALA A 522 20.73 -24.35 13.29
CA ALA A 522 21.17 -25.71 13.61
C ALA A 522 22.47 -25.70 14.42
N GLY A 523 22.77 -26.78 15.14
CA GLY A 523 24.01 -26.92 15.90
C GLY A 523 23.78 -27.06 17.41
N SER A 524 24.65 -27.81 18.07
CA SER A 524 24.62 -28.06 19.51
C SER A 524 25.25 -26.93 20.32
N VAL A 525 26.10 -26.12 19.68
CA VAL A 525 26.77 -24.94 20.24
C VAL A 525 26.71 -23.77 19.23
N PRO A 526 26.79 -22.49 19.68
CA PRO A 526 26.70 -21.33 18.79
C PRO A 526 27.69 -21.35 17.62
N SER A 527 28.92 -21.81 17.85
CA SER A 527 29.97 -21.84 16.82
C SER A 527 29.72 -22.84 15.69
N GLU A 528 28.83 -23.82 15.88
CA GLU A 528 28.33 -24.69 14.81
C GLU A 528 27.17 -24.03 14.04
N ALA A 529 26.46 -23.10 14.70
CA ALA A 529 25.26 -22.47 14.19
C ALA A 529 25.53 -21.23 13.36
N PHE A 530 26.50 -20.41 13.76
CA PHE A 530 26.88 -19.22 13.03
C PHE A 530 28.30 -18.76 13.38
N PHE A 531 28.84 -17.87 12.55
CA PHE A 531 30.02 -17.07 12.88
C PHE A 531 29.80 -15.63 12.41
N VAL A 532 30.41 -14.68 13.14
CA VAL A 532 30.46 -13.26 12.78
C VAL A 532 31.92 -12.83 12.79
N ASN A 533 32.44 -12.46 11.62
CA ASN A 533 33.82 -12.05 11.47
C ASN A 533 33.92 -10.62 10.93
N ILE A 534 34.72 -9.80 11.58
CA ILE A 534 34.94 -8.40 11.24
C ILE A 534 36.28 -7.97 11.83
N GLY A 535 37.18 -7.50 10.97
CA GLY A 535 38.52 -7.08 11.36
C GLY A 535 39.47 -6.97 10.18
N ARG A 536 40.78 -6.96 10.47
CA ARG A 536 41.84 -6.89 9.45
C ARG A 536 41.96 -8.16 8.59
N ASP A 537 41.29 -9.22 8.98
CA ASP A 537 41.16 -10.47 8.23
C ASP A 537 39.99 -10.43 7.24
N THR A 538 39.03 -9.51 7.42
CA THR A 538 37.93 -9.29 6.47
C THR A 538 38.08 -8.02 5.64
N MET A 539 38.99 -7.11 6.01
CA MET A 539 39.21 -5.82 5.37
C MET A 539 40.68 -5.57 5.07
N SER A 540 40.97 -5.08 3.87
CA SER A 540 42.27 -4.53 3.49
C SER A 540 42.44 -3.08 3.97
N GLN A 541 43.66 -2.55 3.92
CA GLN A 541 43.89 -1.13 4.22
C GLN A 541 43.15 -0.22 3.21
N ASP A 542 43.05 -0.62 1.94
CA ASP A 542 42.26 0.10 0.93
C ASP A 542 40.77 0.14 1.28
N ASP A 543 40.22 -0.93 1.85
CA ASP A 543 38.83 -0.92 2.33
C ASP A 543 38.64 0.11 3.42
N ILE A 544 39.55 0.15 4.41
CA ILE A 544 39.47 1.09 5.53
C ILE A 544 39.63 2.54 5.05
N ASP A 545 40.60 2.80 4.19
CA ASP A 545 40.90 4.13 3.64
C ASP A 545 39.74 4.66 2.78
N ASN A 546 38.99 3.77 2.13
CA ASN A 546 37.77 4.11 1.39
C ASN A 546 36.48 4.02 2.23
N GLY A 547 36.59 3.88 3.57
CA GLY A 547 35.45 3.85 4.47
C GLY A 547 34.56 2.60 4.35
N ARG A 548 35.06 1.51 3.76
CA ARG A 548 34.36 0.22 3.68
C ARG A 548 34.59 -0.58 4.96
N LEU A 549 33.48 -0.99 5.59
CA LEU A 549 33.47 -1.93 6.71
C LEU A 549 32.86 -3.25 6.23
N VAL A 550 33.65 -4.33 6.25
CA VAL A 550 33.25 -5.65 5.75
C VAL A 550 33.10 -6.63 6.92
N CYS A 551 31.85 -7.03 7.16
CA CYS A 551 31.50 -8.06 8.15
C CYS A 551 31.05 -9.34 7.42
N VAL A 552 31.77 -10.44 7.63
CA VAL A 552 31.47 -11.75 7.04
C VAL A 552 30.67 -12.58 8.04
N ILE A 553 29.49 -13.02 7.64
CA ILE A 553 28.57 -13.77 8.49
C ILE A 553 28.24 -15.09 7.82
N GLY A 554 28.37 -16.19 8.55
CA GLY A 554 27.87 -17.50 8.13
C GLY A 554 26.81 -17.98 9.10
N VAL A 555 25.74 -18.59 8.58
CA VAL A 555 24.64 -19.16 9.39
C VAL A 555 24.26 -20.54 8.87
N ALA A 556 23.92 -21.45 9.79
CA ALA A 556 23.47 -22.81 9.52
C ALA A 556 21.96 -22.92 9.77
N PRO A 557 21.11 -22.89 8.74
CA PRO A 557 19.65 -22.95 8.91
C PRO A 557 19.17 -24.36 9.25
N VAL A 558 18.10 -24.47 10.04
CA VAL A 558 17.41 -25.75 10.25
C VAL A 558 16.67 -26.18 8.97
N LYS A 559 16.99 -27.37 8.44
CA LYS A 559 16.34 -27.93 7.25
C LYS A 559 15.10 -28.76 7.64
N PRO A 560 14.00 -28.72 6.86
CA PRO A 560 12.79 -29.47 7.18
C PRO A 560 12.97 -30.99 6.97
N ALA A 561 12.32 -31.78 7.82
CA ALA A 561 12.19 -33.23 7.63
C ALA A 561 11.08 -33.55 6.61
N GLU A 562 11.43 -33.51 5.32
CA GLU A 562 10.51 -33.80 4.20
C GLU A 562 10.13 -35.28 4.11
N PHE A 563 11.05 -36.19 4.47
CA PHE A 563 10.84 -37.64 4.44
C PHE A 563 11.08 -38.25 5.82
N VAL A 564 10.10 -38.98 6.33
CA VAL A 564 10.22 -39.78 7.57
C VAL A 564 10.19 -41.24 7.17
N ILE A 565 11.35 -41.92 7.26
CA ILE A 565 11.51 -43.32 6.84
C ILE A 565 11.54 -44.21 8.08
N PHE A 566 10.46 -44.95 8.31
CA PHE A 566 10.44 -46.03 9.30
C PHE A 566 10.94 -47.32 8.65
N ARG A 567 12.05 -47.87 9.15
CA ARG A 567 12.56 -49.18 8.74
C ARG A 567 12.16 -50.20 9.79
N ILE A 568 11.32 -51.17 9.38
CA ILE A 568 10.85 -52.25 10.25
C ILE A 568 11.54 -53.52 9.79
N SER A 569 12.27 -54.19 10.69
CA SER A 569 12.83 -55.51 10.46
C SER A 569 12.08 -56.55 11.29
N GLN A 570 12.02 -57.77 10.78
CA GLN A 570 11.61 -58.92 11.59
C GLN A 570 12.79 -59.32 12.46
N LYS A 571 12.62 -59.32 13.78
CA LYS A 571 13.61 -59.87 14.71
C LYS A 571 13.56 -61.39 14.62
N THR A 572 14.58 -62.01 14.01
CA THR A 572 14.82 -63.44 14.18
C THR A 572 15.31 -63.67 15.60
N SER A 573 14.65 -64.54 16.36
CA SER A 573 15.10 -64.96 17.68
C SER A 573 16.45 -65.65 17.54
N ASP A 574 17.50 -65.09 18.14
CA ASP A 574 18.79 -65.76 18.28
C ASP A 574 18.58 -67.10 18.98
N SER A 575 18.67 -68.20 18.23
CA SER A 575 18.99 -69.49 18.81
C SER A 575 20.44 -69.40 19.28
N GLY A 576 20.63 -69.22 20.58
CA GLY A 576 21.94 -69.10 21.22
C GLY A 576 22.89 -70.18 20.73
N ALA A 577 23.91 -69.76 19.99
CA ALA A 577 25.12 -70.55 19.85
C ALA A 577 25.86 -70.44 21.18
N ALA A 578 25.72 -71.47 22.00
CA ALA A 578 26.64 -71.72 23.10
C ALA A 578 28.05 -71.81 22.50
N ALA A 579 28.94 -70.95 22.99
CA ALA A 579 30.37 -71.12 22.79
C ALA A 579 30.83 -72.28 23.67
N GLU A 580 31.34 -73.33 23.03
CA GLU A 580 32.44 -74.16 23.55
C GLU A 580 33.58 -74.14 22.53
#